data_AF-A0A931KK40-F1
#
_entry.id   AF-A0A931KK40-F1
#
_cell.length_a   1.000
_cell.length_b   1.000
_cell.length_c   1.000
_cell.angle_alpha   90.00
_cell.angle_beta   90.00
_cell.angle_gamma   90.00
#
_symmetry.space_group_name_H-M   'P 1'
#
loop_
_entity.id
_entity.type
_entity.pdbx_description
1 polymer ?
#
loop_
_entity_poly.entity_id
_entity_poly.type
_entity_poly.pdbx_seq_one_letter_code
_entity_poly.pdbx_strand_id
1 'polypeptide(L)'
;RGYAPLTICKNCGHRLSCPHCTAWLVEHKKTGKTQCHHCGFHAPLPKECPDCHEHDTWRACGPGVERISEEVSMLFPQARLMTLSSDHIESPKQIADALQKIKNNEVDIIIGTQILAKGHHFPDLTTVGIVDSDIAAAGELRSAEKAFQLLQQVAGRAGRAEKKGTVYAQSFAPETPVLEAFVKGDRDAFFEAELQERETAFMPPFSRLAAIIVADKDESALKKLCQELASKAPQSERVTILGPAPAMLYRLRGLYRMRFLIRADKRANINKLIRDWLDCVKIPSRTKVQIDIDPLSFY
;
A
#
# COMPACT_ATOMS: atom_id res chain seq x y z
N ARG A 1 1.39 3.23 -2.49
CA ARG A 1 1.13 4.41 -1.63
C ARG A 1 1.67 4.02 -0.27
N GLY A 2 2.79 4.60 0.16
CA GLY A 2 3.34 4.35 1.49
C GLY A 2 2.29 4.61 2.55
N TYR A 3 2.41 3.94 3.70
CA TYR A 3 1.54 4.13 4.86
C TYR A 3 1.14 5.59 4.99
N ALA A 4 -0.13 5.91 4.72
CA ALA A 4 -0.65 7.21 5.08
C ALA A 4 -0.60 7.26 6.62
N PRO A 5 0.03 8.27 7.22
CA PRO A 5 0.21 8.31 8.67
C PRO A 5 -1.15 8.21 9.35
N LEU A 6 -1.33 7.20 10.21
CA LEU A 6 -2.59 7.00 10.92
C LEU A 6 -2.66 8.02 12.04
N THR A 7 -3.76 8.79 12.15
CA THR A 7 -3.94 9.66 13.33
C THR A 7 -4.43 8.82 14.50
N ILE A 8 -3.59 8.72 15.54
CA ILE A 8 -3.86 7.95 16.75
C ILE A 8 -3.85 8.84 17.99
N CYS A 9 -4.62 8.46 19.00
CA CYS A 9 -4.47 8.99 20.34
C CYS A 9 -3.21 8.39 20.99
N LYS A 10 -2.27 9.23 21.42
CA LYS A 10 -1.05 8.78 22.09
C LYS A 10 -1.31 8.11 23.45
N ASN A 11 -2.47 8.37 24.06
CA ASN A 11 -2.83 7.86 25.40
C ASN A 11 -3.44 6.45 25.33
N CYS A 12 -4.48 6.25 24.51
CA CYS A 12 -5.19 4.96 24.43
C CYS A 12 -5.03 4.21 23.09
N GLY A 13 -4.35 4.80 22.10
CA GLY A 13 -4.18 4.18 20.78
C GLY A 13 -5.41 4.25 19.87
N HIS A 14 -6.49 4.94 20.29
CA HIS A 14 -7.69 5.10 19.47
C HIS A 14 -7.38 5.73 18.11
N ARG A 15 -8.05 5.24 17.06
CA ARG A 15 -7.84 5.64 15.66
C ARG A 15 -9.08 6.31 15.13
N LEU A 16 -8.93 7.48 14.51
CA LEU A 16 -10.06 8.19 13.89
C LEU A 16 -10.58 7.41 12.69
N SER A 17 -11.82 6.95 12.75
CA SER A 17 -12.49 6.21 11.67
C SER A 17 -13.29 7.14 10.76
N CYS A 18 -13.39 6.79 9.48
CA CYS A 18 -14.23 7.50 8.54
C CYS A 18 -15.72 7.11 8.75
N PRO A 19 -16.67 8.05 8.81
CA PRO A 19 -18.10 7.70 8.93
C PRO A 19 -18.68 7.06 7.66
N HIS A 20 -17.98 7.19 6.52
CA HIS A 20 -18.44 6.69 5.22
C HIS A 20 -17.66 5.46 4.72
N CYS A 21 -16.57 5.08 5.40
CA CYS A 21 -15.72 3.97 5.00
C CYS A 21 -15.19 3.21 6.22
N THR A 22 -14.76 1.96 6.06
CA THR A 22 -14.00 1.25 7.10
C THR A 22 -12.51 1.64 7.13
N ALA A 23 -12.18 2.82 6.59
CA ALA A 23 -10.83 3.35 6.55
C ALA A 23 -10.59 4.35 7.69
N TRP A 24 -9.32 4.55 8.02
CA TRP A 24 -8.90 5.56 9.00
C TRP A 24 -8.76 6.94 8.36
N LEU A 25 -8.93 7.98 9.18
CA LEU A 25 -8.68 9.36 8.82
C LEU A 25 -7.21 9.71 9.08
N VAL A 26 -6.67 10.57 8.21
CA VAL A 26 -5.29 11.06 8.27
C VAL A 26 -5.32 12.55 8.54
N GLU A 27 -4.57 13.02 9.53
CA GLU A 27 -4.39 14.43 9.85
C GLU A 27 -3.47 15.11 8.82
N HIS A 28 -3.95 16.23 8.29
CA HIS A 28 -3.20 17.15 7.45
C HIS A 28 -2.82 18.38 8.27
N LYS A 29 -1.68 18.31 8.98
CA LYS A 29 -1.21 19.33 9.96
C LYS A 29 -1.31 20.76 9.45
N LYS A 30 -0.90 21.02 8.19
CA LYS A 30 -0.96 22.36 7.57
C LYS A 30 -2.37 22.98 7.56
N THR A 31 -3.41 22.14 7.54
CA THR A 31 -4.81 22.58 7.46
C THR A 31 -5.58 22.39 8.77
N GLY A 32 -5.02 21.67 9.74
CA GLY A 32 -5.73 21.28 10.97
C GLY A 32 -6.94 20.36 10.74
N LYS A 33 -7.02 19.72 9.56
CA LYS A 33 -8.13 18.85 9.17
C LYS A 33 -7.68 17.40 9.12
N THR A 34 -8.62 16.50 9.28
CA THR A 34 -8.50 15.08 9.01
C THR A 34 -9.17 14.76 7.67
N GLN A 35 -8.62 13.82 6.91
CA GLN A 35 -9.13 13.43 5.60
C GLN A 35 -9.11 11.91 5.41
N CYS A 36 -10.17 11.37 4.80
CA CYS A 36 -10.20 10.02 4.26
C CYS A 36 -9.72 10.03 2.79
N HIS A 37 -8.60 9.39 2.49
CA HIS A 37 -8.08 9.31 1.12
C HIS A 37 -8.85 8.35 0.19
N HIS A 38 -9.82 7.60 0.71
CA HIS A 38 -10.63 6.67 -0.09
C HIS A 38 -11.96 7.29 -0.58
N CYS A 39 -12.63 8.08 0.27
CA CYS A 39 -13.89 8.75 -0.09
C CYS A 39 -13.81 10.28 -0.17
N GLY A 40 -12.71 10.90 0.25
CA GLY A 40 -12.56 12.36 0.26
C GLY A 40 -13.23 13.07 1.43
N PHE A 41 -13.89 12.35 2.35
CA PHE A 41 -14.45 12.94 3.57
C PHE A 41 -13.38 13.69 4.35
N HIS A 42 -13.71 14.87 4.86
CA HIS A 42 -12.82 15.63 5.72
C HIS A 42 -13.58 16.25 6.90
N ALA A 43 -12.91 16.37 8.04
CA ALA A 43 -13.45 16.97 9.25
C ALA A 43 -12.34 17.71 10.02
N PRO A 44 -12.65 18.69 10.88
CA PRO A 44 -11.65 19.21 11.81
C PRO A 44 -11.10 18.09 12.70
N LEU A 45 -9.84 18.20 13.11
CA LEU A 45 -9.28 17.30 14.13
C LEU A 45 -10.02 17.55 15.46
N PRO A 46 -10.63 16.53 16.09
CA PRO A 46 -11.28 16.71 17.40
C PRO A 46 -10.23 17.09 18.45
N LYS A 47 -10.56 17.99 19.37
CA LYS A 47 -9.62 18.37 20.46
C LYS A 47 -9.52 17.30 21.55
N GLU A 48 -10.54 16.48 21.66
CA GLU A 48 -10.70 15.45 22.68
C GLU A 48 -10.72 14.07 22.02
N CYS A 49 -10.08 13.09 22.67
CA CYS A 49 -10.21 11.70 22.24
C CYS A 49 -11.62 11.18 22.54
N PRO A 50 -12.38 10.66 21.55
CA PRO A 50 -13.73 10.14 21.79
C PRO A 50 -13.76 8.84 22.61
N ASP A 51 -12.60 8.25 22.90
CA ASP A 51 -12.46 6.96 23.57
C ASP A 51 -11.93 7.10 25.01
N CYS A 52 -10.88 7.91 25.23
CA CYS A 52 -10.31 8.14 26.56
C CYS A 52 -10.52 9.57 27.10
N HIS A 53 -11.19 10.44 26.35
CA HIS A 53 -11.52 11.81 26.75
C HIS A 53 -10.33 12.75 27.02
N GLU A 54 -9.10 12.31 26.74
CA GLU A 54 -7.91 13.13 26.95
C GLU A 54 -7.72 14.16 25.82
N HIS A 55 -7.31 15.38 26.19
CA HIS A 55 -7.11 16.49 25.26
C HIS A 55 -5.69 16.52 24.67
N ASP A 56 -5.55 17.07 23.46
CA ASP A 56 -4.23 17.28 22.81
C ASP A 56 -3.35 16.01 22.74
N THR A 57 -4.01 14.88 22.50
CA THR A 57 -3.38 13.55 22.46
C THR A 57 -3.08 13.04 21.06
N TRP A 58 -3.59 13.70 20.02
CA TRP A 58 -3.47 13.20 18.65
C TRP A 58 -2.04 13.28 18.12
N ARG A 59 -1.61 12.19 17.51
CA ARG A 59 -0.31 12.06 16.84
C ARG A 59 -0.46 11.25 15.57
N ALA A 60 0.27 11.64 14.54
CA ALA A 60 0.51 10.80 13.38
C ALA A 60 1.38 9.59 13.78
N CYS A 61 0.93 8.40 13.45
CA CYS A 61 1.62 7.13 13.66
C CYS A 61 2.16 6.59 12.32
N GLY A 62 3.45 6.28 12.34
CA GLY A 62 4.26 5.81 11.22
C GLY A 62 5.64 6.47 11.30
N PRO A 63 6.71 5.87 10.73
CA PRO A 63 7.98 6.56 10.50
C PRO A 63 7.76 7.61 9.41
N GLY A 64 7.02 8.67 9.76
CA GLY A 64 6.75 9.77 8.87
C GLY A 64 8.06 10.48 8.53
N VAL A 65 8.18 10.92 7.27
CA VAL A 65 9.29 11.76 6.80
C VAL A 65 9.51 12.96 7.73
N GLU A 66 8.43 13.50 8.30
CA GLU A 66 8.44 14.58 9.29
C GLU A 66 9.18 14.20 10.58
N ARG A 67 8.85 13.04 11.18
CA ARG A 67 9.49 12.58 12.42
C ARG A 67 10.97 12.30 12.20
N ILE A 68 11.30 11.64 11.08
CA ILE A 68 12.70 11.41 10.71
C ILE A 68 13.41 12.75 10.53
N SER A 69 12.76 13.73 9.90
CA SER A 69 13.33 15.07 9.74
C SER A 69 13.58 15.77 11.09
N GLU A 70 12.68 15.66 12.05
CA GLU A 70 12.86 16.22 13.40
C GLU A 70 14.04 15.56 14.11
N GLU A 71 14.09 14.23 14.16
CA GLU A 71 15.16 13.47 14.81
C GLU A 71 16.53 13.73 14.16
N VAL A 72 16.58 13.74 12.82
CA VAL A 72 17.82 14.04 12.07
C VAL A 72 18.27 15.49 12.30
N SER A 73 17.35 16.46 12.39
CA SER A 73 17.71 17.85 12.70
C SER A 73 18.35 17.98 14.08
N MET A 74 17.90 17.18 15.06
CA MET A 74 18.48 17.18 16.41
C MET A 74 19.86 16.51 16.43
N LEU A 75 20.03 15.41 15.69
CA LEU A 75 21.29 14.66 15.64
C LEU A 75 22.36 15.35 14.77
N PHE A 76 21.94 16.06 13.73
CA PHE A 76 22.81 16.73 12.76
C PHE A 76 22.42 18.21 12.59
N PRO A 77 22.60 19.05 13.62
CA PRO A 77 22.11 20.44 13.63
C PRO A 77 22.77 21.34 12.58
N GLN A 78 23.91 20.93 12.02
CA GLN A 78 24.65 21.68 11.00
C GLN A 78 24.37 21.18 9.57
N ALA A 79 23.64 20.07 9.40
CA ALA A 79 23.38 19.49 8.08
C ALA A 79 22.25 20.24 7.37
N ARG A 80 22.42 20.51 6.08
CA ARG A 80 21.38 21.09 5.22
C ARG A 80 20.41 19.98 4.83
N LEU A 81 19.25 19.99 5.48
CA LEU A 81 18.22 18.99 5.32
C LEU A 81 17.23 19.35 4.21
N MET A 82 16.83 18.35 3.43
CA MET A 82 15.73 18.48 2.48
C MET A 82 14.75 17.33 2.62
N THR A 83 13.47 17.68 2.75
CA THR A 83 12.37 16.73 2.83
C THR A 83 11.63 16.68 1.50
N LEU A 84 11.52 15.48 0.90
CA LEU A 84 10.86 15.24 -0.38
C LEU A 84 9.78 14.16 -0.24
N SER A 85 8.52 14.59 -0.15
CA SER A 85 7.35 13.71 -0.09
C SER A 85 6.28 14.14 -1.09
N SER A 86 5.36 13.23 -1.40
CA SER A 86 4.20 13.50 -2.28
C SER A 86 3.26 14.56 -1.72
N ASP A 87 3.33 14.79 -0.40
CA ASP A 87 2.45 15.70 0.32
C ASP A 87 3.06 17.10 0.46
N HIS A 88 4.34 17.25 0.11
CA HIS A 88 5.06 18.52 0.14
C HIS A 88 5.36 19.08 -1.25
N ILE A 89 5.32 18.25 -2.30
CA ILE A 89 5.64 18.67 -3.66
C ILE A 89 4.39 18.60 -4.54
N GLU A 90 3.88 19.77 -4.89
CA GLU A 90 2.60 19.92 -5.60
C GLU A 90 2.77 20.22 -7.09
N SER A 91 4.00 20.55 -7.53
CA SER A 91 4.27 20.92 -8.93
C SER A 91 5.56 20.28 -9.51
N PRO A 92 5.60 19.99 -10.83
CA PRO A 92 6.82 19.55 -11.51
C PRO A 92 8.00 20.53 -11.37
N LYS A 93 7.71 21.83 -11.25
CA LYS A 93 8.74 22.87 -11.05
C LYS A 93 9.44 22.72 -9.71
N GLN A 94 8.69 22.51 -8.63
CA GLN A 94 9.26 22.28 -7.29
C GLN A 94 10.16 21.02 -7.26
N ILE A 95 9.80 19.97 -8.01
CA ILE A 95 10.66 18.79 -8.16
C ILE A 95 11.97 19.19 -8.86
N ALA A 96 11.89 19.90 -9.99
CA ALA A 96 13.07 20.33 -10.73
C ALA A 96 14.01 21.19 -9.89
N ASP A 97 13.48 22.15 -9.15
CA ASP A 97 14.25 23.04 -8.27
C ASP A 97 14.93 22.25 -7.15
N ALA A 98 14.22 21.31 -6.51
CA ALA A 98 14.79 20.44 -5.48
C ALA A 98 15.93 19.56 -6.03
N LEU A 99 15.74 18.98 -7.21
CA LEU A 99 16.77 18.18 -7.88
C LEU A 99 18.01 19.00 -8.22
N GLN A 100 17.85 20.26 -8.61
CA GLN A 100 18.96 21.15 -8.91
C GLN A 100 19.78 21.46 -7.65
N LYS A 101 19.13 21.74 -6.52
CA LYS A 101 19.80 21.93 -5.23
C LYS A 101 20.61 20.72 -4.80
N ILE A 102 20.06 19.51 -4.97
CA ILE A 102 20.77 18.27 -4.66
C ILE A 102 22.00 18.13 -5.57
N LYS A 103 21.86 18.37 -6.88
CA LYS A 103 22.99 18.31 -7.83
C LYS A 103 24.08 19.34 -7.56
N ASN A 104 23.70 20.51 -7.05
CA ASN A 104 24.63 21.58 -6.69
C ASN A 104 25.29 21.36 -5.32
N ASN A 105 25.05 20.22 -4.65
CA ASN A 105 25.53 19.94 -3.30
C ASN A 105 25.08 21.01 -2.28
N GLU A 106 23.85 21.52 -2.44
CA GLU A 106 23.20 22.45 -1.50
C GLU A 106 22.48 21.72 -0.36
N VAL A 107 22.46 20.39 -0.39
CA VAL A 107 21.75 19.51 0.54
C VAL A 107 22.69 18.39 0.98
N ASP A 108 22.76 18.15 2.28
CA ASP A 108 23.61 17.10 2.87
C ASP A 108 22.82 15.83 3.17
N ILE A 109 21.58 15.97 3.64
CA ILE A 109 20.71 14.85 4.01
C ILE A 109 19.34 15.03 3.35
N ILE A 110 18.93 14.01 2.60
CA ILE A 110 17.66 13.98 1.89
C ILE A 110 16.77 12.94 2.57
N ILE A 111 15.60 13.37 3.02
CA ILE A 111 14.60 12.49 3.65
C ILE A 111 13.38 12.47 2.75
N GLY A 112 12.97 11.30 2.29
CA GLY A 112 11.83 11.25 1.39
C GLY A 112 11.24 9.88 1.19
N THR A 113 10.08 9.88 0.51
CA THR A 113 9.36 8.65 0.16
C THR A 113 9.80 8.14 -1.23
N GLN A 114 9.02 7.23 -1.80
CA GLN A 114 9.23 6.60 -3.12
C GLN A 114 9.45 7.56 -4.29
N ILE A 115 9.23 8.87 -4.13
CA ILE A 115 9.53 9.90 -5.14
C ILE A 115 11.03 9.95 -5.45
N LEU A 116 11.88 9.81 -4.44
CA LEU A 116 13.34 9.82 -4.61
C LEU A 116 13.85 8.63 -5.43
N ALA A 117 13.06 7.56 -5.49
CA ALA A 117 13.45 6.33 -6.15
C ALA A 117 13.43 6.45 -7.68
N LYS A 118 12.71 7.41 -8.29
CA LYS A 118 12.50 7.45 -9.75
C LYS A 118 13.50 8.33 -10.49
N GLY A 119 14.13 7.78 -11.54
CA GLY A 119 14.71 8.54 -12.67
C GLY A 119 15.89 9.51 -12.45
N HIS A 120 16.25 9.86 -11.21
CA HIS A 120 17.22 10.93 -10.96
C HIS A 120 18.57 10.41 -10.46
N HIS A 121 19.64 10.77 -11.16
CA HIS A 121 21.00 10.40 -10.80
C HIS A 121 21.63 11.49 -9.91
N PHE A 122 22.12 11.09 -8.75
CA PHE A 122 22.85 11.93 -7.79
C PHE A 122 24.28 11.39 -7.65
N PRO A 123 25.29 11.98 -8.31
CA PRO A 123 26.66 11.45 -8.31
C PRO A 123 27.31 11.42 -6.92
N ASP A 124 26.98 12.38 -6.08
CA ASP A 124 27.56 12.52 -4.74
C ASP A 124 26.76 11.79 -3.64
N LEU A 125 25.65 11.13 -4.01
CA LEU A 125 24.88 10.31 -3.09
C LEU A 125 25.60 8.97 -2.88
N THR A 126 26.35 8.89 -1.79
CA THR A 126 27.18 7.73 -1.43
C THR A 126 26.53 6.86 -0.36
N THR A 127 25.61 7.40 0.45
CA THR A 127 24.97 6.64 1.53
C THR A 127 23.45 6.71 1.41
N VAL A 128 22.80 5.56 1.53
CA VAL A 128 21.34 5.44 1.51
C VAL A 128 20.88 4.65 2.74
N GLY A 129 19.92 5.20 3.49
CA GLY A 129 19.28 4.52 4.61
C GLY A 129 17.81 4.23 4.32
N ILE A 130 17.43 2.96 4.46
CA ILE A 130 16.06 2.46 4.31
C ILE A 130 15.55 2.15 5.71
N VAL A 131 14.76 3.07 6.28
CA VAL A 131 14.28 3.01 7.67
C VAL A 131 13.22 1.94 7.88
N ASP A 132 12.39 1.69 6.87
CA ASP A 132 11.38 0.64 6.88
C ASP A 132 11.59 -0.22 5.64
N SER A 133 12.23 -1.37 5.82
CA SER A 133 12.43 -2.37 4.76
C SER A 133 11.36 -3.48 4.81
N ASP A 134 10.44 -3.39 5.77
CA ASP A 134 9.32 -4.32 5.96
C ASP A 134 8.09 -3.90 5.13
N ILE A 135 8.29 -3.00 4.16
CA ILE A 135 7.28 -2.47 3.22
C ILE A 135 6.49 -3.58 2.51
N ALA A 136 6.98 -4.83 2.52
CA ALA A 136 6.20 -6.02 2.21
C ALA A 136 5.09 -6.24 3.27
N ALA A 137 4.02 -5.45 3.20
CA ALA A 137 2.84 -5.65 4.01
C ALA A 137 2.24 -7.04 3.72
N ALA A 138 2.03 -7.81 4.79
CA ALA A 138 1.35 -9.10 4.74
C ALA A 138 -0.06 -8.95 4.10
N GLY A 139 -0.39 -9.82 3.15
CA GLY A 139 -1.76 -9.96 2.62
C GLY A 139 -1.97 -9.55 1.15
N GLU A 140 -0.95 -9.08 0.43
CA GLU A 140 -1.01 -8.88 -1.02
C GLU A 140 -0.01 -9.81 -1.72
N LEU A 141 -0.45 -10.49 -2.78
CA LEU A 141 0.36 -11.46 -3.54
C LEU A 141 1.73 -10.91 -3.98
N ARG A 142 1.78 -9.64 -4.37
CA ARG A 142 2.98 -9.02 -4.97
C ARG A 142 3.76 -8.15 -3.98
N SER A 143 3.50 -8.28 -2.68
CA SER A 143 4.20 -7.47 -1.65
C SER A 143 5.71 -7.68 -1.69
N ALA A 144 6.16 -8.95 -1.74
CA ALA A 144 7.57 -9.31 -1.81
C ALA A 144 8.24 -8.76 -3.08
N GLU A 145 7.64 -8.98 -4.25
CA GLU A 145 8.10 -8.43 -5.53
C GLU A 145 8.24 -6.90 -5.50
N LYS A 146 7.23 -6.18 -5.00
CA LYS A 146 7.27 -4.72 -4.89
C LYS A 146 8.34 -4.24 -3.92
N ALA A 147 8.51 -4.94 -2.79
CA ALA A 147 9.56 -4.62 -1.82
C ALA A 147 10.94 -4.80 -2.45
N PHE A 148 11.19 -5.93 -3.11
CA PHE A 148 12.45 -6.18 -3.81
C PHE A 148 12.77 -5.11 -4.87
N GLN A 149 11.78 -4.76 -5.71
CA GLN A 149 11.93 -3.70 -6.72
C GLN A 149 12.28 -2.35 -6.08
N LEU A 150 11.62 -1.99 -4.98
CA LEU A 150 11.88 -0.74 -4.29
C LEU A 150 13.27 -0.71 -3.66
N LEU A 151 13.66 -1.78 -2.96
CA LEU A 151 14.98 -1.92 -2.35
C LEU A 151 16.09 -1.79 -3.40
N GLN A 152 15.98 -2.51 -4.52
CA GLN A 152 16.91 -2.41 -5.65
C GLN A 152 16.97 -1.01 -6.25
N GLN A 153 15.82 -0.37 -6.44
CA GLN A 153 15.73 0.97 -7.00
C GLN A 153 16.38 2.02 -6.10
N VAL A 154 16.24 1.88 -4.79
CA VAL A 154 16.80 2.76 -3.76
C VAL A 154 18.30 2.51 -3.58
N ALA A 155 18.72 1.24 -3.52
CA ALA A 155 20.14 0.87 -3.45
C ALA A 155 20.91 1.36 -4.68
N GLY A 156 20.33 1.22 -5.88
CA GLY A 156 20.92 1.72 -7.12
C GLY A 156 21.01 3.26 -7.22
N ARG A 157 20.63 4.01 -6.17
CA ARG A 157 20.90 5.46 -6.06
C ARG A 157 22.24 5.75 -5.40
N ALA A 158 22.71 4.86 -4.53
CA ALA A 158 24.04 4.97 -3.93
C ALA A 158 25.11 4.53 -4.92
N GLY A 159 26.23 5.25 -4.97
CA GLY A 159 27.47 4.71 -5.55
C GLY A 159 27.47 4.52 -7.08
N ARG A 160 26.90 5.47 -7.82
CA ARG A 160 27.08 5.53 -9.28
C ARG A 160 28.39 6.27 -9.59
N ALA A 161 29.18 5.76 -10.53
CA ALA A 161 30.55 6.21 -10.92
C ALA A 161 31.66 5.68 -9.98
N GLU A 162 32.71 6.47 -9.70
CA GLU A 162 33.93 5.99 -9.02
C GLU A 162 33.82 5.87 -7.49
N LYS A 163 32.76 6.42 -6.88
CA LYS A 163 32.58 6.45 -5.41
C LYS A 163 31.81 5.21 -4.95
N LYS A 164 32.37 4.47 -3.97
CA LYS A 164 31.67 3.34 -3.34
C LYS A 164 30.43 3.84 -2.59
N GLY A 165 29.30 3.20 -2.86
CA GLY A 165 28.04 3.45 -2.15
C GLY A 165 27.85 2.47 -0.99
N THR A 166 27.23 2.94 0.09
CA THR A 166 26.80 2.12 1.23
C THR A 166 25.29 2.22 1.39
N VAL A 167 24.62 1.07 1.57
CA VAL A 167 23.18 1.01 1.78
C VAL A 167 22.91 0.34 3.12
N TYR A 168 22.15 1.01 3.98
CA TYR A 168 21.66 0.49 5.25
C TYR A 168 20.18 0.19 5.11
N ALA A 169 19.76 -1.01 5.52
CA ALA A 169 18.35 -1.43 5.52
C ALA A 169 17.97 -1.88 6.93
N GLN A 170 16.94 -1.25 7.50
CA GLN A 170 16.36 -1.62 8.77
C GLN A 170 15.10 -2.45 8.54
N SER A 171 15.03 -3.60 9.21
CA SER A 171 13.92 -4.56 9.16
C SER A 171 13.78 -5.25 10.51
N PHE A 172 12.55 -5.60 10.87
CA PHE A 172 12.25 -6.48 12.01
C PHE A 172 12.40 -7.97 11.68
N ALA A 173 12.48 -8.33 10.40
CA ALA A 173 12.64 -9.70 9.89
C ALA A 173 13.74 -9.77 8.81
N PRO A 174 15.02 -9.51 9.17
CA PRO A 174 16.13 -9.47 8.22
C PRO A 174 16.40 -10.80 7.50
N GLU A 175 15.93 -11.91 8.05
CA GLU A 175 16.05 -13.28 7.52
C GLU A 175 15.04 -13.62 6.40
N THR A 176 14.24 -12.66 5.95
CA THR A 176 13.30 -12.92 4.85
C THR A 176 14.05 -13.17 3.53
N PRO A 177 13.56 -14.07 2.65
CA PRO A 177 14.20 -14.35 1.36
C PRO A 177 14.43 -13.10 0.49
N VAL A 178 13.51 -12.13 0.58
CA VAL A 178 13.61 -10.84 -0.11
C VAL A 178 14.86 -10.06 0.33
N LEU A 179 15.09 -9.95 1.65
CA LEU A 179 16.20 -9.21 2.20
C LEU A 179 17.52 -9.95 2.04
N GLU A 180 17.53 -11.27 2.19
CA GLU A 180 18.73 -12.07 1.93
C GLU A 180 19.23 -11.92 0.49
N ALA A 181 18.31 -12.05 -0.48
CA ALA A 181 18.64 -11.88 -1.89
C ALA A 181 19.09 -10.44 -2.20
N PHE A 182 18.47 -9.44 -1.57
CA PHE A 182 18.86 -8.05 -1.69
C PHE A 182 20.28 -7.79 -1.17
N VAL A 183 20.62 -8.28 0.02
CA VAL A 183 21.95 -8.12 0.64
C VAL A 183 23.04 -8.81 -0.18
N LYS A 184 22.75 -9.99 -0.74
CA LYS A 184 23.68 -10.74 -1.60
C LYS A 184 23.81 -10.13 -3.00
N GLY A 185 22.93 -9.21 -3.39
CA GLY A 185 22.83 -8.71 -4.76
C GLY A 185 22.37 -9.79 -5.75
N ASP A 186 21.75 -10.86 -5.27
CA ASP A 186 21.37 -12.03 -6.06
C ASP A 186 19.91 -11.93 -6.49
N ARG A 187 19.70 -11.24 -7.60
CA ARG A 187 18.39 -11.06 -8.21
C ARG A 187 17.75 -12.39 -8.62
N ASP A 188 18.55 -13.32 -9.12
CA ASP A 188 18.03 -14.54 -9.72
C ASP A 188 17.59 -15.52 -8.62
N ALA A 189 18.30 -15.57 -7.49
CA ALA A 189 17.86 -16.29 -6.30
C ALA A 189 16.51 -15.77 -5.74
N PHE A 190 16.29 -14.44 -5.74
CA PHE A 190 14.98 -13.89 -5.37
C PHE A 190 13.87 -14.39 -6.31
N PHE A 191 14.10 -14.33 -7.62
CA PHE A 191 13.11 -14.76 -8.59
C PHE A 191 12.78 -16.25 -8.48
N GLU A 192 13.78 -17.10 -8.27
CA GLU A 192 13.59 -18.53 -8.10
C GLU A 192 12.74 -18.83 -6.86
N ALA A 193 13.08 -18.24 -5.71
CA ALA A 193 12.33 -18.42 -4.47
C ALA A 193 10.87 -17.93 -4.59
N GLU A 194 10.66 -16.72 -5.15
CA GLU A 194 9.33 -16.15 -5.35
C GLU A 194 8.48 -17.01 -6.32
N LEU A 195 9.07 -17.47 -7.43
CA LEU A 195 8.36 -18.31 -8.39
C LEU A 195 7.98 -19.66 -7.78
N GLN A 196 8.87 -20.28 -7.03
CA GLN A 196 8.59 -21.55 -6.34
C GLN A 196 7.45 -21.41 -5.32
N GLU A 197 7.43 -20.33 -4.54
CA GLU A 197 6.36 -20.05 -3.58
C GLU A 197 5.02 -19.83 -4.31
N ARG A 198 5.03 -19.04 -5.39
CA ARG A 198 3.82 -18.80 -6.19
C ARG A 198 3.31 -20.05 -6.91
N GLU A 199 4.20 -20.92 -7.39
CA GLU A 199 3.81 -22.18 -8.00
C GLU A 199 3.13 -23.09 -6.98
N THR A 200 3.76 -23.26 -5.81
CA THR A 200 3.23 -24.08 -4.71
C THR A 200 1.89 -23.56 -4.18
N ALA A 201 1.72 -22.24 -4.11
CA ALA A 201 0.47 -21.60 -3.70
C ALA A 201 -0.59 -21.53 -4.81
N PHE A 202 -0.27 -22.03 -6.02
CA PHE A 202 -1.10 -21.92 -7.22
C PHE A 202 -1.51 -20.47 -7.51
N MET A 203 -0.54 -19.56 -7.50
CA MET A 203 -0.70 -18.12 -7.71
C MET A 203 -0.12 -17.66 -9.06
N PRO A 204 -0.52 -16.49 -9.59
CA PRO A 204 0.08 -15.91 -10.79
C PRO A 204 1.61 -15.76 -10.66
N PRO A 205 2.40 -16.19 -11.66
CA PRO A 205 1.98 -16.39 -13.03
C PRO A 205 1.52 -17.80 -13.35
N PHE A 206 1.42 -18.75 -12.41
CA PHE A 206 1.06 -20.16 -12.68
C PHE A 206 -0.44 -20.38 -12.78
N SER A 207 -1.22 -19.52 -12.15
CA SER A 207 -2.68 -19.48 -12.24
C SER A 207 -3.17 -18.10 -12.71
N ARG A 208 -4.48 -18.00 -12.89
CA ARG A 208 -5.21 -16.77 -13.16
C ARG A 208 -6.03 -16.42 -11.92
N LEU A 209 -6.15 -15.13 -11.63
CA LEU A 209 -7.00 -14.65 -10.54
C LEU A 209 -8.09 -13.74 -11.10
N ALA A 210 -9.26 -13.77 -10.49
CA ALA A 210 -10.30 -12.79 -10.71
C ALA A 210 -10.99 -12.46 -9.40
N ALA A 211 -11.48 -11.24 -9.26
CA ALA A 211 -12.29 -10.83 -8.12
C ALA A 211 -13.64 -10.32 -8.63
N ILE A 212 -14.71 -10.73 -7.95
CA ILE A 212 -16.03 -10.12 -8.11
C ILE A 212 -16.31 -9.34 -6.84
N ILE A 213 -16.53 -8.04 -6.96
CA ILE A 213 -16.89 -7.16 -5.85
C ILE A 213 -18.33 -6.73 -6.06
N VAL A 214 -19.19 -7.07 -5.10
CA VAL A 214 -20.61 -6.70 -5.07
C VAL A 214 -20.80 -5.64 -4.00
N ALA A 215 -21.49 -4.55 -4.35
CA ALA A 215 -21.67 -3.42 -3.45
C ALA A 215 -23.11 -2.90 -3.45
N ASP A 216 -23.66 -2.65 -2.27
CA ASP A 216 -25.00 -2.09 -2.08
C ASP A 216 -25.05 -1.13 -0.89
N LYS A 217 -26.07 -0.28 -0.83
CA LYS A 217 -26.33 0.58 0.34
C LYS A 217 -26.97 -0.22 1.48
N ASP A 218 -27.75 -1.25 1.16
CA ASP A 218 -28.39 -2.13 2.13
C ASP A 218 -27.50 -3.37 2.40
N GLU A 219 -26.92 -3.41 3.60
CA GLU A 219 -26.04 -4.50 4.04
C GLU A 219 -26.75 -5.86 4.08
N SER A 220 -28.01 -5.89 4.52
CA SER A 220 -28.79 -7.12 4.65
C SER A 220 -29.13 -7.69 3.28
N ALA A 221 -29.58 -6.84 2.36
CA ALA A 221 -29.83 -7.22 0.97
C ALA A 221 -28.54 -7.70 0.28
N LEU A 222 -27.41 -7.02 0.51
CA LEU A 222 -26.12 -7.39 -0.04
C LEU A 222 -25.69 -8.79 0.42
N LYS A 223 -25.77 -9.07 1.73
CA LYS A 223 -25.39 -10.38 2.29
C LYS A 223 -26.26 -11.50 1.72
N LYS A 224 -27.57 -11.28 1.60
CA LYS A 224 -28.50 -12.25 0.98
C LYS A 224 -28.16 -12.52 -0.48
N LEU A 225 -27.93 -11.47 -1.28
CA LEU A 225 -27.53 -11.61 -2.67
C LEU A 225 -26.21 -12.37 -2.83
N CYS A 226 -25.23 -12.09 -1.97
CA CYS A 226 -23.95 -12.79 -1.99
C CYS A 226 -24.09 -14.26 -1.56
N GLN A 227 -24.96 -14.57 -0.61
CA GLN A 227 -25.27 -15.96 -0.27
C GLN A 227 -25.94 -16.71 -1.42
N GLU A 228 -26.84 -16.05 -2.17
CA GLU A 228 -27.45 -16.63 -3.36
C GLU A 228 -26.43 -16.86 -4.49
N LEU A 229 -25.53 -15.90 -4.72
CA LEU A 229 -24.42 -16.08 -5.66
C LEU A 229 -23.54 -17.26 -5.24
N ALA A 230 -23.21 -17.38 -3.95
CA ALA A 230 -22.38 -18.45 -3.42
C ALA A 230 -23.02 -19.84 -3.61
N SER A 231 -24.33 -19.96 -3.41
CA SER A 231 -25.04 -21.24 -3.59
C SER A 231 -25.12 -21.69 -5.05
N LYS A 232 -25.02 -20.76 -5.99
CA LYS A 232 -24.96 -21.02 -7.44
C LYS A 232 -23.55 -20.96 -8.01
N ALA A 233 -22.52 -20.96 -7.15
CA ALA A 233 -21.13 -20.92 -7.60
C ALA A 233 -20.81 -22.14 -8.46
N PRO A 234 -20.23 -21.96 -9.67
CA PRO A 234 -19.93 -23.07 -10.56
C PRO A 234 -18.88 -23.99 -9.93
N GLN A 235 -19.15 -25.29 -9.97
CA GLN A 235 -18.20 -26.32 -9.58
C GLN A 235 -17.35 -26.71 -10.79
N SER A 236 -16.04 -26.60 -10.65
CA SER A 236 -15.08 -26.98 -11.69
C SER A 236 -13.77 -27.39 -11.05
N GLU A 237 -13.18 -28.50 -11.51
CA GLU A 237 -11.85 -28.94 -11.05
C GLU A 237 -10.75 -27.92 -11.37
N ARG A 238 -10.99 -27.06 -12.36
CA ARG A 238 -10.02 -26.06 -12.83
C ARG A 238 -10.20 -24.70 -12.17
N VAL A 239 -11.23 -24.50 -11.36
CA VAL A 239 -11.58 -23.19 -10.78
C VAL A 239 -12.00 -23.34 -9.33
N THR A 240 -11.31 -22.63 -8.46
CA THR A 240 -11.64 -22.48 -7.05
C THR A 240 -12.26 -21.11 -6.81
N ILE A 241 -13.45 -21.08 -6.22
CA ILE A 241 -14.12 -19.84 -5.81
C ILE A 241 -14.07 -19.76 -4.28
N LEU A 242 -13.58 -18.63 -3.79
CA LEU A 242 -13.45 -18.31 -2.37
C LEU A 242 -14.37 -17.13 -2.05
N GLY A 243 -15.03 -17.19 -0.89
CA GLY A 243 -16.02 -16.20 -0.46
C GLY A 243 -17.43 -16.80 -0.38
N PRO A 244 -18.45 -15.97 -0.10
CA PRO A 244 -18.40 -14.52 -0.03
C PRO A 244 -17.69 -14.05 1.25
N ALA A 245 -16.86 -13.02 1.14
CA ALA A 245 -16.20 -12.40 2.28
C ALA A 245 -16.30 -10.87 2.19
N PRO A 246 -16.20 -10.13 3.31
CA PRO A 246 -16.01 -8.69 3.27
C PRO A 246 -14.85 -8.30 2.34
N ALA A 247 -15.04 -7.27 1.52
CA ALA A 247 -13.92 -6.65 0.81
C ALA A 247 -12.96 -5.98 1.81
N MET A 248 -11.69 -5.75 1.45
CA MET A 248 -10.71 -5.11 2.34
C MET A 248 -11.22 -3.78 2.90
N LEU A 249 -11.86 -2.97 2.04
CA LEU A 249 -12.68 -1.84 2.48
C LEU A 249 -14.14 -2.27 2.46
N TYR A 250 -14.59 -2.86 3.57
CA TYR A 250 -15.95 -3.37 3.74
C TYR A 250 -17.00 -2.29 3.50
N ARG A 251 -16.72 -1.04 3.89
CA ARG A 251 -17.54 0.12 3.53
C ARG A 251 -16.71 1.12 2.76
N LEU A 252 -17.24 1.61 1.65
CA LEU A 252 -16.60 2.64 0.83
C LEU A 252 -17.65 3.57 0.24
N ARG A 253 -17.51 4.88 0.51
CA ARG A 253 -18.44 5.92 0.02
C ARG A 253 -19.91 5.59 0.34
N GLY A 254 -20.14 5.07 1.54
CA GLY A 254 -21.48 4.69 2.02
C GLY A 254 -22.04 3.37 1.48
N LEU A 255 -21.32 2.65 0.62
CA LEU A 255 -21.71 1.32 0.14
C LEU A 255 -21.00 0.23 0.94
N TYR A 256 -21.73 -0.81 1.34
CA TYR A 256 -21.17 -2.06 1.83
C TYR A 256 -20.65 -2.88 0.67
N ARG A 257 -19.54 -3.62 0.87
CA ARG A 257 -18.81 -4.33 -0.18
C ARG A 257 -18.46 -5.74 0.26
N MET A 258 -18.94 -6.71 -0.50
CA MET A 258 -18.56 -8.12 -0.39
C MET A 258 -17.77 -8.52 -1.63
N ARG A 259 -16.95 -9.55 -1.51
CA ARG A 259 -16.14 -10.05 -2.60
C ARG A 259 -16.15 -11.58 -2.70
N PHE A 260 -15.91 -12.04 -3.91
CA PHE A 260 -15.48 -13.39 -4.24
C PHE A 260 -14.11 -13.32 -4.89
N LEU A 261 -13.24 -14.24 -4.52
CA LEU A 261 -11.94 -14.43 -5.16
C LEU A 261 -12.00 -15.74 -5.95
N ILE A 262 -11.64 -15.67 -7.22
CA ILE A 262 -11.66 -16.78 -8.15
C ILE A 262 -10.21 -17.06 -8.52
N ARG A 263 -9.79 -18.30 -8.33
CA ARG A 263 -8.49 -18.80 -8.75
C ARG A 263 -8.72 -19.89 -9.77
N ALA A 264 -8.07 -19.79 -10.91
CA ALA A 264 -8.36 -20.65 -12.04
C ALA A 264 -7.07 -21.07 -12.75
N ASP A 265 -7.10 -22.28 -13.30
CA ASP A 265 -6.10 -22.73 -14.26
C ASP A 265 -6.04 -21.79 -15.48
N LYS A 266 -4.85 -21.62 -16.06
CA LYS A 266 -4.64 -20.75 -17.24
C LYS A 266 -5.53 -21.09 -18.44
N ARG A 267 -5.91 -22.36 -18.57
CA ARG A 267 -6.74 -22.86 -19.68
C ARG A 267 -8.24 -22.68 -19.41
N ALA A 268 -8.63 -22.27 -18.20
CA ALA A 268 -10.04 -22.04 -17.87
C ALA A 268 -10.54 -20.74 -18.51
N ASN A 269 -11.75 -20.80 -19.09
CA ASN A 269 -12.41 -19.60 -19.62
C ASN A 269 -13.14 -18.85 -18.49
N ILE A 270 -12.37 -18.12 -17.68
CA ILE A 270 -12.87 -17.36 -16.51
C ILE A 270 -13.96 -16.37 -16.89
N ASN A 271 -13.78 -15.68 -18.03
CA ASN A 271 -14.75 -14.69 -18.49
C ASN A 271 -16.12 -15.30 -18.76
N LYS A 272 -16.16 -16.46 -19.42
CA LYS A 272 -17.41 -17.19 -19.65
C LYS A 272 -18.01 -17.67 -18.33
N LEU A 273 -17.19 -18.29 -17.47
CA LEU A 273 -17.63 -18.81 -16.18
C LEU A 273 -18.25 -17.73 -15.29
N ILE A 274 -17.63 -16.55 -15.20
CA ILE A 274 -18.16 -15.43 -14.41
C ILE A 274 -19.48 -14.92 -14.98
N ARG A 275 -19.60 -14.78 -16.30
CA ARG A 275 -20.85 -14.35 -16.93
C ARG A 275 -21.99 -15.33 -16.65
N ASP A 276 -21.77 -16.61 -16.96
CA ASP A 276 -22.77 -17.66 -16.76
C ASP A 276 -23.19 -17.74 -15.27
N TRP A 277 -22.24 -17.56 -14.35
CA TRP A 277 -22.52 -17.53 -12.92
C TRP A 277 -23.37 -16.33 -12.49
N LEU A 278 -23.04 -15.12 -12.95
CA LEU A 278 -23.81 -13.92 -12.60
C LEU A 278 -25.22 -13.95 -13.21
N ASP A 279 -25.39 -14.54 -14.41
CA ASP A 279 -26.69 -14.68 -15.08
C ASP A 279 -27.65 -15.61 -14.33
N CYS A 280 -27.13 -16.48 -13.47
CA CYS A 280 -27.93 -17.39 -12.64
C CYS A 280 -28.65 -16.69 -11.47
N VAL A 281 -28.31 -15.43 -11.17
CA VAL A 281 -28.87 -14.65 -10.05
C VAL A 281 -29.43 -13.33 -10.56
N LYS A 282 -30.63 -12.96 -10.12
CA LYS A 282 -31.21 -11.66 -10.46
C LYS A 282 -30.59 -10.56 -9.59
N ILE A 283 -29.59 -9.89 -10.13
CA ILE A 283 -28.91 -8.79 -9.45
C ILE A 283 -29.77 -7.51 -9.56
N PRO A 284 -30.15 -6.87 -8.44
CA PRO A 284 -30.90 -5.62 -8.47
C PRO A 284 -30.13 -4.51 -9.20
N SER A 285 -30.82 -3.66 -9.96
CA SER A 285 -30.19 -2.56 -10.72
C SER A 285 -29.47 -1.53 -9.85
N ARG A 286 -29.82 -1.43 -8.56
CA ARG A 286 -29.16 -0.55 -7.59
C ARG A 286 -27.83 -1.12 -7.08
N THR A 287 -27.62 -2.42 -7.20
CA THR A 287 -26.43 -3.12 -6.72
C THR A 287 -25.33 -2.97 -7.76
N LYS A 288 -24.13 -2.58 -7.32
CA LYS A 288 -22.97 -2.46 -8.21
C LYS A 288 -22.19 -3.76 -8.18
N VAL A 289 -21.84 -4.27 -9.36
CA VAL A 289 -20.93 -5.40 -9.51
C VAL A 289 -19.72 -4.95 -10.31
N GLN A 290 -18.54 -5.17 -9.75
CA GLN A 290 -17.26 -4.94 -10.39
C GLN A 290 -16.55 -6.28 -10.54
N ILE A 291 -16.07 -6.57 -11.74
CA ILE A 291 -15.26 -7.76 -12.03
C ILE A 291 -13.86 -7.25 -12.34
N ASP A 292 -12.88 -7.76 -11.61
CA ASP A 292 -11.47 -7.49 -11.84
C ASP A 292 -10.78 -8.79 -12.28
N ILE A 293 -10.21 -8.79 -13.47
CA ILE A 293 -9.57 -9.94 -14.08
C ILE A 293 -8.06 -9.72 -14.05
N ASP A 294 -7.32 -10.68 -13.50
CA ASP A 294 -5.90 -10.55 -13.13
C ASP A 294 -5.60 -9.30 -12.31
N PRO A 295 -6.25 -9.14 -11.14
CA PRO A 295 -6.01 -7.99 -10.28
C PRO A 295 -4.51 -7.88 -9.96
N LEU A 296 -3.95 -6.69 -10.20
CA LEU A 296 -2.59 -6.34 -9.74
C LEU A 296 -2.57 -6.10 -8.22
N SER A 297 -3.75 -5.85 -7.64
CA SER A 297 -3.96 -5.58 -6.22
C SER A 297 -5.36 -5.98 -5.80
N PHE A 298 -5.56 -6.34 -4.53
CA PHE A 298 -6.86 -6.74 -3.97
C PHE A 298 -7.58 -5.64 -3.18
N TYR A 299 -7.12 -4.38 -3.30
CA TYR A 299 -7.66 -3.19 -2.61
C TYR A 299 -8.84 -2.53 -3.34
#